data_AF-A0A4Q2XU09-F1
#
_entry.id   AF-A0A4Q2XU09-F1
#
_cell.length_a   1.000
_cell.length_b   1.000
_cell.length_c   1.000
_cell.angle_alpha   90.00
_cell.angle_beta   90.00
_cell.angle_gamma   90.00
#
_symmetry.space_group_name_H-M   'P 1'
#
loop_
_entity.id
_entity.type
_entity.pdbx_description
1 polymer ?
#
loop_
_entity_poly.entity_id
_entity_poly.type
_entity_poly.pdbx_seq_one_letter_code
_entity_poly.pdbx_strand_id
1 'polypeptide(L)'
;MFQSLADNLDKTFRNLRGVGRISEKNITDALREVRIALLEADVEFGVAKDFIAKVRDKSLGEDVLKSIKPGEQIIKFFNDALTDLLGGDQAPLDLNPPARILICGLNGAGKTTTSAKLALRLKKEGRRPLLIACTPRP
;
A
#
# COMPACT_ATOMS: atom_id res chain seq x y z
N MET A 1 2.34 5.67 11.63
CA MET A 1 3.44 5.66 10.64
C MET A 1 3.11 6.53 9.43
N PHE A 2 1.87 6.56 8.93
CA PHE A 2 1.49 7.35 7.74
C PHE A 2 0.53 8.53 8.03
N GLN A 3 0.61 9.15 9.21
CA GLN A 3 -0.38 10.15 9.62
C GLN A 3 -0.38 11.37 8.68
N SER A 4 0.79 11.93 8.38
CA SER A 4 0.92 13.07 7.47
C SER A 4 0.46 12.75 6.05
N LEU A 5 0.79 11.56 5.54
CA LEU A 5 0.30 11.11 4.23
C LEU A 5 -1.22 10.96 4.22
N ALA A 6 -1.79 10.31 5.25
CA ALA A 6 -3.22 10.12 5.39
C ALA A 6 -3.95 11.47 5.44
N ASP A 7 -3.47 12.42 6.24
CA ASP A 7 -4.08 13.74 6.39
C ASP A 7 -4.03 14.56 5.08
N ASN A 8 -2.93 14.47 4.32
CA ASN A 8 -2.81 15.14 3.03
C ASN A 8 -3.73 14.52 1.97
N LEU A 9 -3.78 13.18 1.87
CA LEU A 9 -4.70 12.48 0.97
C LEU A 9 -6.15 12.82 1.28
N ASP A 10 -6.52 12.84 2.56
CA ASP A 10 -7.88 13.18 3.01
C ASP A 10 -8.30 14.59 2.58
N LYS A 11 -7.39 15.57 2.68
CA LYS A 11 -7.63 16.94 2.23
C LYS A 11 -7.84 16.98 0.72
N THR A 12 -6.95 16.37 -0.06
CA THR A 12 -7.04 16.35 -1.52
C THR A 12 -8.33 15.65 -1.99
N PHE A 13 -8.74 14.55 -1.34
CA PHE A 13 -9.98 13.86 -1.67
C PHE A 13 -11.24 14.63 -1.29
N ARG A 14 -11.25 15.37 -0.18
CA ARG A 14 -12.36 16.29 0.16
C ARG A 14 -12.52 17.37 -0.90
N ASN A 15 -11.41 17.95 -1.36
CA ASN A 15 -11.42 18.96 -2.41
C ASN A 15 -12.00 18.40 -3.71
N LEU A 16 -11.64 17.17 -4.09
CA LEU A 16 -12.19 16.50 -5.28
C LEU A 16 -13.68 16.15 -5.16
N ARG A 17 -14.16 15.74 -3.99
CA ARG A 17 -15.58 15.42 -3.75
C ARG A 17 -16.48 16.67 -3.70
N GLY A 18 -15.95 17.81 -3.26
CA GLY A 18 -16.70 19.04 -3.07
C GLY A 18 -17.02 19.81 -4.36
N VAL A 19 -16.40 19.47 -5.49
CA VAL A 19 -16.63 20.15 -6.77
C VAL A 19 -17.71 19.42 -7.56
N GLY A 20 -18.85 20.08 -7.81
CA GLY A 20 -20.00 19.48 -8.53
C GLY A 20 -19.70 19.06 -9.97
N ARG A 21 -18.61 19.57 -10.56
CA ARG A 21 -18.07 19.11 -11.86
C ARG A 21 -16.55 19.12 -11.80
N ILE A 22 -15.93 17.98 -12.10
CA ILE A 22 -14.47 17.85 -12.12
C ILE A 22 -13.96 18.23 -13.51
N SER A 23 -12.95 19.10 -13.55
CA SER A 23 -12.21 19.46 -14.77
C SER A 23 -10.87 18.72 -14.81
N GLU A 24 -10.28 18.57 -15.99
CA GLU A 24 -8.93 18.00 -16.13
C GLU A 24 -7.88 18.75 -15.30
N LYS A 25 -8.05 20.08 -15.19
CA LYS A 25 -7.18 20.93 -14.38
C LYS A 25 -7.26 20.53 -12.90
N ASN A 26 -8.47 20.37 -12.36
CA ASN A 26 -8.66 19.98 -10.96
C ASN A 26 -8.04 18.60 -10.66
N ILE A 27 -8.15 17.66 -11.59
CA ILE A 27 -7.53 16.32 -11.47
C ILE A 27 -6.01 16.46 -11.45
N THR A 28 -5.46 17.24 -12.39
CA THR A 28 -4.01 17.43 -12.52
C THR A 28 -3.42 18.11 -11.27
N ASP A 29 -4.09 19.12 -10.74
CA ASP A 29 -3.68 19.83 -9.52
C ASP A 29 -3.73 18.88 -8.30
N ALA A 30 -4.80 18.11 -8.15
CA ALA A 30 -4.93 17.12 -7.07
C ALA A 30 -3.84 16.03 -7.14
N LEU A 31 -3.58 15.48 -8.33
CA LEU A 31 -2.53 14.47 -8.51
C LEU A 31 -1.13 15.03 -8.24
N ARG A 32 -0.92 16.34 -8.47
CA ARG A 32 0.33 17.01 -8.11
C ARG A 32 0.52 17.09 -6.60
N GLU A 33 -0.51 17.43 -5.84
CA GLU A 33 -0.47 17.44 -4.36
C GLU A 33 -0.17 16.05 -3.80
N VAL A 34 -0.87 15.03 -4.31
CA VAL A 34 -0.64 13.63 -3.94
C VAL A 34 0.81 13.22 -4.20
N ARG A 35 1.36 13.59 -5.36
CA ARG A 35 2.76 13.29 -5.68
C ARG A 35 3.72 13.88 -4.66
N ILE A 36 3.50 15.13 -4.24
CA ILE A 36 4.33 15.78 -3.22
C ILE A 36 4.22 15.03 -1.90
N ALA A 37 3.00 14.69 -1.48
CA ALA A 37 2.76 13.94 -0.24
C ALA A 37 3.42 12.55 -0.23
N LEU A 38 3.47 11.87 -1.38
CA LEU A 38 4.18 10.58 -1.51
C LEU A 38 5.70 10.76 -1.34
N LEU A 39 6.28 11.79 -1.96
CA LEU A 39 7.72 12.07 -1.86
C LEU A 39 8.11 12.50 -0.43
N GLU A 40 7.27 13.28 0.24
CA GLU A 40 7.45 13.66 1.66
C GLU A 40 7.35 12.45 2.60
N ALA A 41 6.67 11.39 2.18
CA ALA A 41 6.53 10.14 2.92
C ALA A 41 7.65 9.12 2.62
N ASP A 42 8.79 9.57 2.08
CA ASP A 42 9.94 8.74 1.69
C ASP A 42 9.61 7.64 0.65
N VAL A 43 8.59 7.86 -0.19
CA VAL A 43 8.32 6.97 -1.33
C VAL A 43 9.33 7.27 -2.45
N GLU A 44 9.92 6.21 -3.00
CA GLU A 44 10.88 6.32 -4.11
C GLU A 44 10.26 7.04 -5.32
N PHE A 45 11.05 7.89 -5.99
CA PHE A 45 10.59 8.79 -7.04
C PHE A 45 9.98 8.07 -8.25
N GLY A 46 10.60 7.00 -8.73
CA GLY A 46 10.10 6.16 -9.81
C GLY A 46 8.74 5.54 -9.45
N VAL A 47 8.65 4.94 -8.26
CA VAL A 47 7.39 4.38 -7.73
C VAL A 47 6.28 5.43 -7.68
N ALA A 48 6.56 6.61 -7.12
CA ALA A 48 5.58 7.70 -7.04
C ALA A 48 5.17 8.22 -8.44
N LYS A 49 6.13 8.35 -9.36
CA LYS A 49 5.88 8.82 -10.73
C LYS A 49 4.98 7.83 -11.49
N ASP A 50 5.30 6.56 -11.46
CA ASP A 50 4.57 5.51 -12.19
C ASP A 50 3.17 5.31 -11.60
N PHE A 51 3.06 5.38 -10.27
CA PHE A 51 1.77 5.35 -9.57
C PHE A 51 0.86 6.51 -10.00
N ILE A 52 1.37 7.75 -9.99
CA ILE A 52 0.59 8.93 -10.40
C ILE A 52 0.20 8.87 -11.87
N ALA A 53 1.08 8.38 -12.76
CA ALA A 53 0.77 8.20 -14.17
C ALA A 53 -0.41 7.24 -14.36
N LYS A 54 -0.39 6.08 -13.69
CA LYS A 54 -1.49 5.10 -13.72
C LYS A 54 -2.82 5.69 -13.26
N VAL A 55 -2.81 6.47 -12.18
CA VAL A 55 -4.05 7.11 -11.67
C VAL A 55 -4.53 8.21 -12.63
N ARG A 56 -3.62 8.98 -13.22
CA ARG A 56 -3.94 10.04 -14.19
C ARG A 56 -4.64 9.49 -15.43
N ASP A 57 -4.08 8.44 -16.04
CA ASP A 57 -4.60 7.87 -17.28
C ASP A 57 -6.02 7.33 -17.08
N LYS A 58 -6.29 6.69 -15.93
CA LYS A 58 -7.64 6.24 -15.57
C LYS A 58 -8.58 7.40 -15.26
N SER A 59 -8.10 8.45 -14.60
CA SER A 59 -8.92 9.59 -14.15
C SER A 59 -9.32 10.54 -15.29
N LEU A 60 -8.53 10.61 -16.37
CA LEU A 60 -8.84 11.37 -17.57
C LEU A 60 -9.67 10.59 -18.61
N GLY A 61 -10.03 9.35 -18.30
CA GLY A 61 -10.90 8.55 -19.17
C GLY A 61 -12.27 9.20 -19.38
N GLU A 62 -12.80 9.11 -20.60
CA GLU A 62 -14.09 9.72 -20.97
C GLU A 62 -15.25 9.26 -20.07
N ASP A 63 -15.19 8.02 -19.60
CA ASP A 63 -16.18 7.42 -18.69
C ASP A 63 -16.23 8.10 -17.31
N VAL A 64 -15.11 8.68 -16.87
CA VAL A 64 -15.01 9.39 -15.58
C VAL A 64 -15.59 10.78 -15.68
N LEU A 65 -15.26 11.49 -16.75
CA LEU A 65 -15.73 12.86 -16.99
C LEU A 65 -17.25 12.93 -17.23
N LYS A 66 -17.84 11.86 -17.75
CA LYS A 66 -19.30 11.74 -17.99
C LYS A 66 -20.06 11.14 -16.79
N SER A 67 -19.36 10.73 -15.73
CA SER A 67 -19.95 10.08 -14.57
C SER A 67 -20.76 11.05 -13.69
N ILE A 68 -21.80 10.52 -13.04
CA ILE A 68 -22.63 11.24 -12.06
C ILE A 68 -21.84 11.54 -10.78
N LYS A 69 -20.77 10.76 -10.49
CA LYS A 69 -19.94 10.90 -9.28
C LYS A 69 -18.45 10.78 -9.59
N PRO A 70 -17.86 11.74 -10.30
CA PRO A 70 -16.47 11.65 -10.77
C PRO A 70 -15.46 11.60 -9.61
N GLY A 71 -15.72 12.32 -8.51
CA GLY A 71 -14.82 12.33 -7.34
C GLY A 71 -14.72 10.97 -6.63
N GLU A 72 -15.82 10.23 -6.51
CA GLU A 72 -15.82 8.88 -5.92
C GLU A 72 -15.08 7.88 -6.82
N GLN A 73 -15.23 7.99 -8.15
CA GLN A 73 -14.51 7.14 -9.09
C GLN A 73 -13.00 7.35 -9.07
N ILE A 74 -12.53 8.60 -9.00
CA ILE A 74 -11.10 8.90 -8.90
C ILE A 74 -10.51 8.29 -7.63
N ILE A 75 -11.22 8.39 -6.50
CA ILE A 75 -10.78 7.79 -5.23
C ILE A 75 -10.72 6.27 -5.34
N LYS A 76 -11.68 5.65 -6.04
CA LYS A 76 -11.64 4.22 -6.31
C LYS A 76 -10.40 3.85 -7.13
N PHE A 77 -10.11 4.55 -8.22
CA PHE A 77 -8.91 4.26 -9.03
C PHE A 77 -7.62 4.43 -8.26
N PHE A 78 -7.57 5.43 -7.38
CA PHE A 78 -6.44 5.61 -6.46
C PHE A 78 -6.27 4.43 -5.52
N ASN A 79 -7.36 3.97 -4.88
CA ASN A 79 -7.34 2.85 -3.96
C ASN A 79 -6.97 1.53 -4.66
N ASP A 80 -7.53 1.28 -5.84
CA ASP A 80 -7.20 0.12 -6.68
C ASP A 80 -5.71 0.14 -7.04
N ALA A 81 -5.20 1.28 -7.52
CA ALA A 81 -3.78 1.42 -7.87
C ALA A 81 -2.86 1.24 -6.65
N LEU A 82 -3.28 1.69 -5.46
CA LEU A 82 -2.50 1.56 -4.23
C LEU A 82 -2.47 0.10 -3.75
N THR A 83 -3.59 -0.60 -3.90
CA THR A 83 -3.70 -2.04 -3.60
C THR A 83 -2.80 -2.84 -4.53
N ASP A 84 -2.84 -2.55 -5.83
CA ASP A 84 -1.94 -3.16 -6.83
C ASP A 84 -0.47 -2.90 -6.49
N LEU A 85 -0.13 -1.68 -6.08
CA LEU A 85 1.24 -1.30 -5.72
C LEU A 85 1.76 -2.09 -4.51
N LEU A 86 0.89 -2.36 -3.53
CA LEU A 86 1.24 -3.07 -2.29
C LEU A 86 1.27 -4.60 -2.46
N GLY A 87 1.08 -5.12 -3.68
CA GLY A 87 1.18 -6.54 -4.01
C GLY A 87 -0.16 -7.22 -4.28
N GLY A 88 -1.27 -6.48 -4.24
CA GLY A 88 -2.60 -6.99 -4.56
C GLY A 88 -3.05 -8.09 -3.60
N ASP A 89 -3.05 -9.33 -4.09
CA ASP A 89 -3.54 -10.49 -3.35
C ASP A 89 -2.56 -10.99 -2.30
N GLN A 90 -3.11 -11.70 -1.30
CA GLN A 90 -2.31 -12.35 -0.28
C GLN A 90 -1.47 -13.49 -0.89
N ALA A 91 -0.15 -13.32 -0.93
CA ALA A 91 0.76 -14.40 -1.22
C ALA A 91 0.81 -15.40 -0.04
N PRO A 92 0.40 -16.66 -0.22
CA PRO A 92 0.47 -17.65 0.85
C PRO A 92 1.91 -18.03 1.16
N LEU A 93 2.16 -18.43 2.41
CA LEU A 93 3.43 -19.06 2.79
C LEU A 93 3.52 -20.45 2.16
N ASP A 94 4.61 -20.72 1.43
CA ASP A 94 4.92 -22.08 1.00
C ASP A 94 5.35 -22.92 2.20
N LEU A 95 4.50 -23.89 2.55
CA LEU A 95 4.67 -24.79 3.69
C LEU A 95 4.73 -26.25 3.24
N ASN A 96 5.11 -26.50 1.98
CA ASN A 96 5.29 -27.86 1.47
C ASN A 96 6.47 -28.55 2.18
N PRO A 97 6.31 -29.79 2.66
CA PRO A 97 7.38 -30.48 3.37
C PRO A 97 8.61 -30.78 2.49
N PRO A 98 9.84 -30.61 3.01
CA PRO A 98 10.19 -30.03 4.31
C PRO A 98 10.16 -28.49 4.29
N ALA A 99 9.21 -27.87 5.00
CA ALA A 99 9.11 -26.42 5.09
C ALA A 99 10.13 -25.86 6.09
N ARG A 100 11.03 -24.98 5.62
CA ARG A 100 12.06 -24.32 6.44
C ARG A 100 11.98 -22.81 6.21
N ILE A 101 11.79 -22.04 7.27
CA ILE A 101 11.66 -20.58 7.21
C ILE A 101 12.81 -19.96 7.99
N LEU A 102 13.64 -19.17 7.32
CA LEU A 102 14.69 -18.36 7.95
C LEU A 102 14.17 -16.93 8.17
N ILE A 103 14.23 -16.44 9.40
CA ILE A 103 13.90 -15.05 9.72
C ILE A 103 15.20 -14.28 9.95
N CYS A 104 15.53 -13.39 9.02
CA CYS A 104 16.71 -12.54 9.03
C CYS A 104 16.33 -11.04 9.09
N GLY A 105 17.31 -10.17 9.36
CA GLY A 105 17.11 -8.71 9.50
C GLY A 105 17.93 -8.06 10.61
N LEU A 106 17.78 -6.75 10.78
CA LEU A 106 18.57 -5.94 11.71
C LEU A 106 18.21 -6.19 13.19
N ASN A 107 19.13 -5.87 14.11
CA ASN A 107 18.83 -5.89 15.54
C ASN A 107 17.70 -4.89 15.85
N GLY A 108 16.78 -5.24 16.75
CA GLY A 108 15.60 -4.43 17.04
C GLY A 108 14.46 -4.51 16.02
N ALA A 109 14.63 -5.16 14.85
CA ALA A 109 13.58 -5.30 13.83
C ALA A 109 12.45 -6.30 14.20
N GLY A 110 12.41 -6.80 15.44
CA GLY A 110 11.34 -7.69 15.90
C GLY A 110 11.43 -9.13 15.39
N LYS A 111 12.59 -9.61 14.91
CA LYS A 111 12.77 -10.98 14.37
C LYS A 111 12.32 -12.08 15.34
N THR A 112 12.77 -12.03 16.59
CA THR A 112 12.45 -13.03 17.62
C THR A 112 10.95 -13.05 17.90
N THR A 113 10.35 -11.87 18.07
CA THR A 113 8.91 -11.71 18.30
C THR A 113 8.09 -12.20 17.11
N THR A 114 8.52 -11.89 15.89
CA THR A 114 7.87 -12.33 14.65
C THR A 114 7.93 -13.84 14.50
N SER A 115 9.08 -14.44 14.83
CA SER A 115 9.25 -15.91 14.82
C SER A 115 8.26 -16.60 15.76
N ALA A 116 8.14 -16.09 17.00
CA ALA A 116 7.20 -16.63 17.98
C ALA A 116 5.73 -16.46 17.56
N LYS A 117 5.35 -15.27 17.04
CA LYS A 117 4.00 -15.00 16.54
C LYS A 117 3.65 -15.89 15.34
N LEU A 118 4.59 -16.07 14.40
CA LEU A 118 4.41 -16.93 13.24
C LEU A 118 4.24 -18.39 13.66
N ALA A 119 5.07 -18.90 14.56
CA ALA A 119 4.92 -20.27 15.08
C ALA A 119 3.58 -20.47 15.80
N LEU A 120 3.15 -19.50 16.61
CA LEU A 120 1.83 -19.57 17.27
C LEU A 120 0.68 -19.59 16.25
N ARG A 121 0.76 -18.76 15.20
CA ARG A 121 -0.21 -18.75 14.10
C ARG A 121 -0.27 -20.10 13.40
N LEU A 122 0.88 -20.64 12.97
CA LEU A 122 0.96 -21.94 12.28
C LEU A 122 0.45 -23.09 13.16
N LYS A 123 0.70 -23.05 14.48
CA LYS A 123 0.15 -24.02 15.43
C LYS A 123 -1.38 -23.97 15.50
N LYS A 124 -1.96 -22.76 15.49
CA LYS A 124 -3.43 -22.57 15.44
C LYS A 124 -4.03 -23.08 14.13
N GLU A 125 -3.28 -23.01 13.03
CA GLU A 125 -3.63 -23.56 11.72
C GLU A 125 -3.39 -25.10 11.62
N GLY A 126 -3.08 -25.78 12.74
CA GLY A 126 -2.95 -27.24 12.81
C GLY A 126 -1.56 -27.79 12.45
N ARG A 127 -0.57 -26.93 12.20
CA ARG A 127 0.81 -27.35 11.92
C ARG A 127 1.59 -27.65 13.22
N ARG A 128 2.74 -28.31 13.09
CA ARG A 128 3.68 -28.60 14.20
C ARG A 128 5.00 -27.83 14.01
N PRO A 129 5.02 -26.50 14.24
CA PRO A 129 6.23 -25.70 14.05
C PRO A 129 7.26 -25.98 15.16
N LEU A 130 8.54 -25.95 14.78
CA LEU A 130 9.67 -25.98 15.69
C LEU A 130 10.47 -24.67 15.53
N LEU A 131 10.70 -23.96 16.63
CA LEU A 131 11.55 -22.77 16.64
C LEU A 131 12.99 -23.17 16.96
N ILE A 132 13.94 -22.64 16.17
CA ILE A 132 15.37 -22.85 16.38
C ILE A 132 16.01 -21.49 16.61
N ALA A 133 16.64 -21.31 17.77
CA ALA A 133 17.38 -20.08 18.09
C ALA A 133 18.81 -20.20 17.57
N CYS A 134 19.10 -19.60 16.41
CA CYS A 134 20.42 -19.62 15.77
C CYS A 134 21.28 -18.39 16.10
N THR A 135 20.96 -17.63 17.15
CA THR A 135 21.79 -16.47 17.55
C THR A 135 23.07 -17.00 18.22
N PRO A 136 24.27 -16.70 17.68
CA PRO A 136 25.51 -17.09 18.34
C PRO A 136 25.56 -16.46 19.74
N ARG A 137 25.99 -17.25 20.74
CA ARG A 137 26.36 -16.69 22.05
C ARG A 137 27.57 -15.75 21.85
N PRO A 138 27.63 -14.63 22.58
CA PRO A 138 28.78 -13.73 22.54
C PRO A 138 30.07 -14.45 22.98
#